data_AF-A0A7C5Q9D2-F1
#
_entry.id   AF-A0A7C5Q9D2-F1
#
_cell.length_a   1.000
_cell.length_b   1.000
_cell.length_c   1.000
_cell.angle_alpha   90.00
_cell.angle_beta   90.00
_cell.angle_gamma   90.00
#
_symmetry.space_group_name_H-M   'P 1'
#
loop_
_entity.id
_entity.type
_entity.pdbx_description
1 polymer ?
#
loop_
_entity_poly.entity_id
_entity_poly.type
_entity_poly.pdbx_seq_one_letter_code
_entity_poly.pdbx_strand_id
1 'polypeptide(L)'
;MKERLFGMAIPLALGVIVFLSVRFTSPSEGRLLEILSSQVSVLRTPKVKVIYRELRTPQDIVPVRCDRVVPVTYTRVVSLEDLPPEERKRRFVELVLPSILIANYEVKFIRRNLTSVLLKLRRGFRLSREERDYVERILSRCREDSLESVLLKVNPVPPSIALAQAAVESGWGTSRF
;
A
#
# COMPACT_ATOMS: atom_id res chain seq x y z
N MET A 1 -56.92 22.10 75.67
CA MET A 1 -57.62 20.81 75.87
C MET A 1 -57.48 20.01 74.57
N LYS A 2 -57.04 18.74 74.66
CA LYS A 2 -56.89 17.69 73.62
C LYS A 2 -55.70 17.70 72.64
N GLU A 3 -54.66 16.98 73.06
CA GLU A 3 -54.03 15.76 72.48
C GLU A 3 -53.73 15.57 70.97
N ARG A 4 -52.42 15.34 70.72
CA ARG A 4 -51.71 14.33 69.91
C ARG A 4 -52.44 13.63 68.73
N LEU A 5 -51.76 13.54 67.58
CA LEU A 5 -51.22 12.27 67.04
C LEU A 5 -50.21 12.48 65.90
N PHE A 6 -49.40 11.45 65.72
CA PHE A 6 -48.10 11.33 65.08
C PHE A 6 -48.21 10.94 63.60
N GLY A 7 -47.26 11.33 62.75
CA GLY A 7 -47.16 10.84 61.37
C GLY A 7 -46.00 11.46 60.57
N MET A 8 -44.86 10.76 60.54
CA MET A 8 -43.66 11.05 59.74
C MET A 8 -43.89 10.93 58.23
N ALA A 9 -43.28 11.81 57.42
CA ALA A 9 -42.69 11.48 56.11
C ALA A 9 -41.65 12.55 55.70
N ILE A 10 -40.50 12.06 55.19
CA ILE A 10 -39.22 12.73 54.93
C ILE A 10 -39.20 13.38 53.53
N PRO A 11 -38.53 14.55 53.29
CA PRO A 11 -38.41 15.13 51.96
C PRO A 11 -37.20 14.61 51.18
N LEU A 12 -37.40 14.33 49.90
CA LEU A 12 -36.38 13.99 48.89
C LEU A 12 -35.58 15.25 48.51
N ALA A 13 -34.28 15.26 48.77
CA ALA A 13 -33.34 16.25 48.24
C ALA A 13 -32.66 15.72 46.97
N LEU A 14 -32.89 16.37 45.83
CA LEU A 14 -32.16 16.12 44.58
C LEU A 14 -30.75 16.70 44.68
N GLY A 15 -29.73 15.84 44.70
CA GLY A 15 -28.33 16.22 44.51
C GLY A 15 -27.92 16.06 43.04
N VAL A 16 -27.50 17.17 42.41
CA VAL A 16 -26.91 17.18 41.07
C VAL A 16 -25.45 16.72 41.18
N ILE A 17 -25.12 15.55 40.60
CA ILE A 17 -23.74 15.06 40.50
C ILE A 17 -23.14 15.56 39.18
N VAL A 18 -22.21 16.50 39.26
CA VAL A 18 -21.34 16.91 38.15
C VAL A 18 -20.22 15.88 38.01
N PHE A 19 -20.29 15.03 36.99
CA PHE A 19 -19.20 14.12 36.63
C PHE A 19 -18.11 14.87 35.85
N LEU A 20 -17.13 15.43 36.55
CA LEU A 20 -15.84 15.78 35.96
C LEU A 20 -15.09 14.49 35.64
N SER A 21 -15.16 14.07 34.36
CA SER A 21 -14.42 12.91 33.86
C SER A 21 -12.93 13.24 33.76
N VAL A 22 -12.21 13.12 34.86
CA VAL A 22 -10.75 13.08 34.84
C VAL A 22 -10.33 11.77 34.17
N ARG A 23 -9.90 11.83 32.91
CA ARG A 23 -9.29 10.68 32.23
C ARG A 23 -7.91 10.44 32.83
N PHE A 24 -7.83 9.59 33.84
CA PHE A 24 -6.58 9.09 34.39
C PHE A 24 -6.05 7.99 33.44
N THR A 25 -5.27 8.37 32.43
CA THR A 25 -4.50 7.38 31.67
C THR A 25 -3.32 6.93 32.52
N SER A 26 -3.26 5.65 32.89
CA SER A 26 -2.17 5.12 33.71
C SER A 26 -0.81 5.31 33.00
N PRO A 27 0.25 5.77 33.70
CA PRO A 27 1.60 5.87 33.13
C PRO A 27 2.13 4.53 32.60
N SER A 28 1.61 3.40 33.11
CA SER A 28 1.99 2.05 32.66
C SER A 28 1.40 1.68 31.30
N GLU A 29 0.18 2.12 30.97
CA GLU A 29 -0.43 1.86 29.66
C GLU A 29 0.33 2.58 28.55
N GLY A 30 0.77 3.82 28.78
CA GLY A 30 1.60 4.57 27.83
C GLY A 30 2.93 3.88 27.54
N ARG A 31 3.63 3.39 28.58
CA ARG A 31 4.90 2.64 28.42
C ARG A 31 4.69 1.28 27.76
N LEU A 32 3.64 0.55 28.11
CA LEU A 32 3.34 -0.74 27.49
C LEU A 32 3.00 -0.57 26.02
N LEU A 33 2.20 0.44 25.65
CA LEU A 33 1.93 0.75 24.25
C LEU A 33 3.18 1.21 23.50
N GLU A 34 4.08 1.97 24.14
CA GLU A 34 5.37 2.36 23.55
C GLU A 34 6.24 1.14 23.24
N ILE A 35 6.41 0.23 24.22
CA ILE A 35 7.20 -1.00 24.07
C ILE A 35 6.59 -1.90 22.99
N LEU A 36 5.28 -2.15 23.04
CA LEU A 36 4.59 -3.00 22.06
C LEU A 36 4.61 -2.39 20.65
N SER A 37 4.50 -1.06 20.52
CA SER A 37 4.56 -0.38 19.22
C SER A 37 5.93 -0.48 18.54
N SER A 38 7.00 -0.62 19.32
CA SER A 38 8.36 -0.80 18.82
C SER A 38 8.63 -2.22 18.31
N GLN A 39 7.89 -3.22 18.81
CA GLN A 39 8.08 -4.63 18.51
C GLN A 39 7.21 -5.14 17.35
N VAL A 40 6.11 -4.46 17.01
CA VAL A 40 5.20 -4.89 15.94
C VAL A 40 5.35 -4.01 14.70
N SER A 41 5.86 -4.60 13.63
CA SER A 41 5.98 -3.98 12.30
C SER A 41 4.63 -3.88 11.61
N VAL A 42 4.30 -2.71 11.06
CA VAL A 42 3.10 -2.52 10.22
C VAL A 42 3.34 -2.85 8.75
N LEU A 43 4.59 -3.18 8.39
CA LEU A 43 4.96 -3.53 7.04
C LEU A 43 4.28 -4.84 6.65
N ARG A 44 3.69 -4.83 5.46
CA ARG A 44 3.19 -6.05 4.83
C ARG A 44 4.23 -6.54 3.81
N THR A 45 4.11 -7.77 3.31
CA THR A 45 4.82 -8.27 2.12
C THR A 45 3.88 -8.53 0.92
N PRO A 46 4.33 -8.29 -0.32
CA PRO A 46 3.53 -8.60 -1.52
C PRO A 46 3.40 -10.12 -1.70
N LYS A 47 2.19 -10.60 -2.02
CA LYS A 47 1.88 -12.03 -2.19
C LYS A 47 1.94 -12.55 -3.64
N VAL A 48 2.41 -11.76 -4.60
CA VAL A 48 2.41 -12.14 -6.02
C VAL A 48 3.68 -12.92 -6.33
N LYS A 49 3.52 -14.15 -6.83
CA LYS A 49 4.63 -14.99 -7.30
C LYS A 49 4.85 -14.73 -8.80
N VAL A 50 5.92 -14.02 -9.12
CA VAL A 50 6.32 -13.75 -10.52
C VAL A 50 6.94 -15.01 -11.13
N ILE A 51 6.51 -15.34 -12.34
CA ILE A 51 7.04 -16.46 -13.14
C ILE A 51 8.08 -15.89 -14.10
N TYR A 52 9.31 -16.40 -14.05
CA TYR A 52 10.36 -16.03 -14.99
C TYR A 52 10.39 -17.05 -16.13
N ARG A 53 10.44 -16.56 -17.37
CA ARG A 53 10.53 -17.41 -18.58
C ARG A 53 11.57 -16.87 -19.54
N GLU A 54 12.24 -17.78 -20.24
CA GLU A 54 13.06 -17.41 -21.39
C GLU A 54 12.13 -17.16 -22.59
N LEU A 55 12.40 -16.07 -23.34
CA LEU A 55 11.70 -15.74 -24.58
C LEU A 55 12.64 -16.00 -25.74
N ARG A 56 12.34 -16.99 -26.58
CA ARG A 56 13.15 -17.35 -27.76
C ARG A 56 12.47 -16.93 -29.04
N THR A 57 11.15 -17.02 -29.08
CA THR A 57 10.30 -16.66 -30.21
C THR A 57 9.06 -15.90 -29.74
N PRO A 58 8.41 -15.10 -30.61
CA PRO A 58 7.16 -14.45 -30.25
C PRO A 58 6.03 -15.42 -29.85
N GLN A 59 6.12 -16.70 -30.23
CA GLN A 59 5.15 -17.73 -29.90
C GLN A 59 5.24 -18.16 -28.42
N ASP A 60 6.39 -17.95 -27.77
CA ASP A 60 6.59 -18.24 -26.34
C ASP A 60 5.84 -17.24 -25.43
N ILE A 61 5.35 -16.12 -26.00
CA ILE A 61 4.59 -15.10 -25.29
C ILE A 61 3.26 -15.70 -24.81
N VAL A 62 3.06 -15.68 -23.49
CA VAL A 62 1.84 -16.12 -22.83
C VAL A 62 0.69 -15.17 -23.22
N PRO A 63 -0.38 -15.65 -23.86
CA PRO A 63 -1.48 -14.80 -24.28
C PRO A 63 -2.25 -14.25 -23.08
N VAL A 64 -2.71 -13.01 -23.20
CA VAL A 64 -3.51 -12.33 -22.17
C VAL A 64 -4.99 -12.61 -22.43
N ARG A 65 -5.71 -13.04 -21.39
CA ARG A 65 -7.17 -13.22 -21.43
C ARG A 65 -7.86 -12.05 -20.73
N CYS A 66 -9.09 -11.77 -21.13
CA CYS A 66 -9.84 -10.57 -20.70
C CYS A 66 -10.10 -10.51 -19.18
N ASP A 67 -10.04 -11.64 -18.49
CA ASP A 67 -10.35 -11.77 -17.06
C ASP A 67 -9.10 -11.95 -16.18
N ARG A 68 -7.96 -12.35 -16.76
CA ARG A 68 -6.77 -12.72 -15.99
C ARG A 68 -5.46 -12.52 -16.75
N VAL A 69 -4.52 -11.86 -16.09
CA VAL A 69 -3.12 -11.75 -16.53
C VAL A 69 -2.24 -12.60 -15.63
N VAL A 70 -1.47 -13.51 -16.22
CA VAL A 70 -0.47 -14.30 -15.48
C VAL A 70 0.73 -13.40 -15.18
N PRO A 71 1.24 -13.35 -13.93
CA PRO A 71 2.39 -12.51 -13.57
C PRO A 71 3.69 -13.13 -14.11
N VAL A 72 3.92 -13.00 -15.42
CA VAL A 72 5.12 -13.49 -16.12
C VAL A 72 6.07 -12.34 -16.45
N THR A 73 7.37 -12.58 -16.31
CA THR A 73 8.44 -11.69 -16.77
C THR A 73 9.42 -12.49 -17.62
N TYR A 74 9.86 -11.91 -18.73
CA TYR A 74 10.78 -12.56 -19.66
C TYR A 74 12.23 -12.12 -19.40
N THR A 75 13.17 -13.06 -19.43
CA THR A 75 14.59 -12.79 -19.15
C THR A 75 15.37 -12.30 -20.37
N ARG A 76 14.77 -12.39 -21.56
CA ARG A 76 15.35 -11.96 -22.84
C ARG A 76 14.30 -11.23 -23.65
N VAL A 77 14.75 -10.36 -24.55
CA VAL A 77 13.90 -9.64 -25.50
C VAL A 77 14.10 -10.23 -26.89
N VAL A 78 13.01 -10.39 -27.62
CA VAL A 78 13.02 -10.77 -29.05
C VAL A 78 12.36 -9.65 -29.84
N SER A 79 12.86 -9.39 -31.05
CA SER A 79 12.22 -8.43 -31.96
C SER A 79 10.88 -9.00 -32.43
N LEU A 80 9.88 -8.12 -32.53
CA LEU A 80 8.57 -8.43 -33.11
C LEU A 80 8.43 -7.94 -34.56
N GLU A 81 9.53 -7.47 -35.17
CA GLU A 81 9.55 -6.85 -36.50
C GLU A 81 8.95 -7.73 -37.60
N ASP A 82 9.26 -9.03 -37.58
CA ASP A 82 8.84 -10.00 -38.60
C ASP A 82 7.34 -10.37 -38.53
N LEU A 83 6.62 -9.89 -37.51
CA LEU A 83 5.18 -10.16 -37.37
C LEU A 83 4.34 -9.18 -38.19
N PRO A 84 3.19 -9.63 -38.76
CA PRO A 84 2.22 -8.74 -39.38
C PRO A 84 1.76 -7.64 -38.42
N PRO A 85 1.44 -6.41 -38.89
CA PRO A 85 1.19 -5.26 -38.01
C PRO A 85 0.17 -5.50 -36.88
N GLU A 86 -0.95 -6.16 -37.17
CA GLU A 86 -1.99 -6.43 -36.17
C GLU A 86 -1.56 -7.49 -35.15
N GLU A 87 -0.88 -8.56 -35.60
CA GLU A 87 -0.35 -9.56 -34.69
C GLU A 87 0.78 -8.99 -33.83
N ARG A 88 1.65 -8.15 -34.40
CA ARG A 88 2.71 -7.47 -33.67
C ARG A 88 2.17 -6.64 -32.50
N LYS A 89 1.15 -5.80 -32.74
CA LYS A 89 0.52 -4.99 -31.69
C LYS A 89 -0.07 -5.87 -30.58
N ARG A 90 -0.75 -6.95 -30.95
CA ARG A 90 -1.32 -7.92 -29.98
C ARG A 90 -0.21 -8.55 -29.13
N ARG A 91 0.80 -9.13 -29.77
CA ARG A 91 1.94 -9.78 -29.08
C ARG A 91 2.71 -8.81 -28.20
N PHE A 92 2.86 -7.56 -28.64
CA PHE A 92 3.47 -6.50 -27.85
C PHE A 92 2.71 -6.26 -26.54
N VAL A 93 1.37 -6.14 -26.60
CA VAL A 93 0.56 -5.96 -25.38
C VAL A 93 0.68 -7.18 -24.47
N GLU A 94 0.62 -8.40 -25.01
CA GLU A 94 0.76 -9.63 -24.24
C GLU A 94 2.12 -9.78 -23.57
N LEU A 95 3.17 -9.27 -24.22
CA LEU A 95 4.54 -9.25 -23.72
C LEU A 95 4.71 -8.26 -22.56
N VAL A 96 4.20 -7.03 -22.73
CA VAL A 96 4.53 -5.89 -21.86
C VAL A 96 3.55 -5.73 -20.69
N LEU A 97 2.26 -6.00 -20.92
CA LEU A 97 1.21 -5.78 -19.91
C LEU A 97 1.47 -6.52 -18.58
N PRO A 98 1.90 -7.79 -18.54
CA PRO A 98 2.21 -8.47 -17.28
C PRO A 98 3.23 -7.72 -16.43
N SER A 99 4.32 -7.22 -17.03
CA SER A 99 5.37 -6.50 -16.32
C SER A 99 4.88 -5.15 -15.78
N ILE A 100 4.07 -4.43 -16.54
CA ILE A 100 3.42 -3.19 -16.07
C ILE A 100 2.54 -3.47 -14.84
N LEU A 101 1.74 -4.53 -14.87
CA LEU A 101 0.85 -4.88 -13.76
C LEU A 101 1.62 -5.31 -12.51
N ILE A 102 2.72 -6.06 -12.67
CA ILE A 102 3.61 -6.44 -11.56
C ILE A 102 4.21 -5.18 -10.93
N ALA A 103 4.79 -4.28 -11.72
CA ALA A 103 5.38 -3.04 -11.22
C ALA A 103 4.34 -2.15 -10.51
N ASN A 104 3.15 -2.00 -11.10
CA ASN A 104 2.06 -1.25 -10.46
C ASN A 104 1.59 -1.88 -9.15
N TYR A 105 1.55 -3.21 -9.08
CA TYR A 105 1.22 -3.92 -7.85
C TYR A 105 2.26 -3.64 -6.75
N GLU A 106 3.55 -3.66 -7.09
CA GLU A 106 4.63 -3.30 -6.16
C GLU A 106 4.53 -1.84 -5.70
N VAL A 107 4.31 -0.90 -6.61
CA VAL A 107 4.15 0.53 -6.29
C VAL A 107 2.96 0.75 -5.36
N LYS A 108 1.81 0.13 -5.65
CA LYS A 108 0.61 0.18 -4.79
C LYS A 108 0.92 -0.35 -3.38
N PHE A 109 1.76 -1.37 -3.31
CA PHE A 109 2.14 -1.99 -2.08
C PHE A 109 3.09 -1.12 -1.25
N ILE A 110 4.09 -0.52 -1.89
CA ILE A 110 5.00 0.45 -1.28
C ILE A 110 4.19 1.62 -0.71
N ARG A 111 3.27 2.19 -1.50
CA ARG A 111 2.40 3.28 -1.07
C ARG A 111 1.61 2.93 0.20
N ARG A 112 1.03 1.73 0.27
CA ARG A 112 0.27 1.25 1.44
C ARG A 112 1.15 1.15 2.69
N ASN A 113 2.34 0.58 2.57
CA ASN A 113 3.28 0.48 3.68
C ASN A 113 3.71 1.87 4.18
N LEU A 114 4.12 2.77 3.29
CA LEU A 114 4.48 4.15 3.65
C LEU A 114 3.32 4.91 4.30
N THR A 115 2.10 4.75 3.79
CA THR A 115 0.90 5.36 4.39
C THR A 115 0.66 4.83 5.81
N SER A 116 0.87 3.53 6.02
CA SER A 116 0.68 2.90 7.33
C SER A 116 1.73 3.38 8.34
N VAL A 117 2.97 3.52 7.89
CA VAL A 117 4.07 4.10 8.67
C VAL A 117 3.80 5.57 9.01
N LEU A 118 3.34 6.37 8.04
CA LEU A 118 2.99 7.77 8.28
C LEU A 118 1.85 7.91 9.30
N LEU A 119 0.81 7.07 9.22
CA LEU A 119 -0.27 7.04 10.21
C LEU A 119 0.23 6.64 11.61
N LYS A 120 1.17 5.70 11.70
CA LYS A 120 1.82 5.30 12.96
C LYS A 120 2.55 6.48 13.60
N LEU A 121 3.35 7.21 12.82
CA LEU A 121 4.06 8.42 13.27
C LEU A 121 3.09 9.51 13.71
N ARG A 122 2.02 9.78 12.94
CA ARG A 122 1.02 10.80 13.28
C ARG A 122 0.27 10.52 14.58
N ARG A 123 0.22 9.26 15.02
CA ARG A 123 -0.35 8.85 16.31
C ARG A 123 0.65 8.92 17.46
N GLY A 124 1.88 9.37 17.22
CA GLY A 124 2.95 9.50 18.23
C GLY A 124 3.73 8.21 18.49
N PHE A 125 3.50 7.14 17.72
CA PHE A 125 4.24 5.89 17.89
C PHE A 125 5.61 5.95 17.22
N ARG A 126 6.58 5.24 17.81
CA ARG A 126 7.92 5.10 17.25
C ARG A 126 7.97 4.01 16.19
N LEU A 127 8.86 4.16 15.22
CA LEU A 127 9.12 3.13 14.22
C LEU A 127 10.00 2.02 14.78
N SER A 128 9.72 0.78 14.38
CA SER A 128 10.63 -0.34 14.56
C SER A 128 11.88 -0.14 13.70
N ARG A 129 12.94 -0.91 13.96
CA ARG A 129 14.16 -0.86 13.12
C ARG A 129 13.85 -1.21 11.66
N GLU A 130 13.07 -2.26 11.45
CA GLU A 130 12.66 -2.71 10.11
C GLU A 130 11.87 -1.62 9.35
N GLU A 131 10.96 -0.93 10.03
CA GLU A 131 10.19 0.19 9.45
C GLU A 131 11.09 1.37 9.08
N ARG A 132 12.07 1.72 9.93
CA ARG A 132 13.06 2.77 9.62
C ARG A 132 13.89 2.39 8.40
N ASP A 133 14.49 1.21 8.41
CA ASP A 133 15.32 0.70 7.30
C ASP A 133 14.52 0.64 6.00
N TYR A 134 13.21 0.32 6.08
CA TYR A 134 12.31 0.34 4.94
C TYR A 134 12.07 1.75 4.40
N VAL A 135 11.73 2.71 5.27
CA VAL A 135 11.47 4.09 4.88
C VAL A 135 12.70 4.74 4.27
N GLU A 136 13.86 4.61 4.92
CA GLU A 136 15.13 5.17 4.45
C GLU A 136 15.50 4.67 3.05
N ARG A 137 15.31 3.36 2.80
CA ARG A 137 15.54 2.76 1.48
C ARG A 137 14.65 3.36 0.40
N ILE A 138 13.37 3.59 0.70
CA ILE A 138 12.44 4.16 -0.28
C ILE A 138 12.70 5.66 -0.50
N LEU A 139 12.99 6.42 0.56
CA LEU A 139 13.40 7.83 0.48
C LEU A 139 14.64 7.99 -0.42
N SER A 140 15.67 7.19 -0.15
CA SER A 140 16.89 7.16 -0.96
C SER A 140 16.63 6.83 -2.43
N ARG A 141 15.82 5.78 -2.69
CA ARG A 141 15.44 5.39 -4.06
C ARG A 141 14.69 6.50 -4.80
N CYS A 142 13.83 7.24 -4.11
CA CYS A 142 13.04 8.33 -4.70
C CYS A 142 13.78 9.66 -4.73
N ARG A 143 14.94 9.76 -4.06
CA ARG A 143 15.71 11.00 -3.82
C ARG A 143 14.83 12.07 -3.18
N GLU A 144 14.20 11.70 -2.07
CA GLU A 144 13.28 12.54 -1.31
C GLU A 144 13.65 12.55 0.17
N ASP A 145 13.35 13.67 0.83
CA ASP A 145 13.72 13.88 2.24
C ASP A 145 12.55 13.62 3.21
N SER A 146 11.32 13.45 2.72
CA SER A 146 10.14 13.23 3.55
C SER A 146 9.19 12.15 3.02
N LEU A 147 8.45 11.50 3.92
CA LEU A 147 7.41 10.53 3.58
C LEU A 147 6.31 11.15 2.72
N GLU A 148 5.92 12.38 3.05
CA GLU A 148 4.94 13.17 2.31
C GLU A 148 5.38 13.37 0.86
N SER A 149 6.63 13.80 0.63
CA SER A 149 7.15 14.01 -0.73
C SER A 149 7.16 12.71 -1.54
N VAL A 150 7.61 11.60 -0.94
CA VAL A 150 7.59 10.28 -1.60
C VAL A 150 6.16 9.87 -1.95
N LEU A 151 5.20 10.09 -1.07
CA LEU A 151 3.79 9.76 -1.31
C LEU A 151 3.15 10.62 -2.41
N LEU A 152 3.75 11.73 -2.84
CA LEU A 152 3.30 12.43 -4.04
C LEU A 152 3.76 11.72 -5.33
N LYS A 153 4.90 11.01 -5.28
CA LYS A 153 5.52 10.34 -6.44
C LYS A 153 5.16 8.86 -6.59
N VAL A 154 5.01 8.13 -5.48
CA VAL A 154 4.76 6.68 -5.49
C VAL A 154 3.28 6.41 -5.75
N ASN A 155 2.91 6.45 -7.02
CA ASN A 155 1.56 6.17 -7.52
C ASN A 155 1.61 5.17 -8.69
N PRO A 156 0.71 4.17 -8.73
CA PRO A 156 0.59 3.31 -9.90
C PRO A 156 0.23 4.12 -11.14
N VAL A 157 0.81 3.75 -12.28
CA VAL A 157 0.54 4.39 -13.57
C VAL A 157 -0.60 3.64 -14.26
N PRO A 158 -1.59 4.31 -14.88
CA PRO A 158 -2.62 3.62 -15.65
C PRO A 158 -1.99 2.69 -16.71
N PRO A 159 -2.36 1.39 -16.76
CA PRO A 159 -1.73 0.44 -17.68
C PRO A 159 -1.79 0.86 -19.15
N SER A 160 -2.88 1.52 -19.56
CA SER A 160 -3.04 2.06 -20.92
C SER A 160 -1.99 3.14 -21.25
N ILE A 161 -1.68 4.02 -20.30
CA ILE A 161 -0.66 5.08 -20.49
C ILE A 161 0.73 4.46 -20.58
N ALA A 162 1.06 3.56 -19.66
CA ALA A 162 2.34 2.87 -19.66
C ALA A 162 2.54 2.04 -20.95
N LEU A 163 1.50 1.35 -21.42
CA LEU A 163 1.53 0.62 -22.69
C LEU A 163 1.71 1.56 -23.89
N ALA A 164 0.99 2.68 -23.93
CA ALA A 164 1.10 3.63 -25.03
C ALA A 164 2.51 4.20 -25.13
N GLN A 165 3.10 4.59 -24.00
CA GLN A 165 4.48 5.08 -23.96
C GLN A 165 5.46 3.99 -24.41
N ALA A 166 5.35 2.78 -23.87
CA ALA A 166 6.20 1.66 -24.26
C ALA A 166 6.08 1.36 -25.77
N ALA A 167 4.87 1.43 -26.33
CA ALA A 167 4.64 1.22 -27.76
C ALA A 167 5.32 2.29 -28.62
N VAL A 168 5.22 3.57 -28.22
CA VAL A 168 5.85 4.69 -28.93
C VAL A 168 7.37 4.61 -28.85
N GLU A 169 7.93 4.37 -27.67
CA GLU A 169 9.38 4.34 -27.44
C GLU A 169 10.07 3.13 -28.09
N SER A 170 9.37 1.98 -28.15
CA SER A 170 9.92 0.74 -28.72
C SER A 170 9.51 0.47 -30.17
N GLY A 171 8.65 1.30 -30.76
CA GLY A 171 8.07 1.03 -32.08
C GLY A 171 7.20 -0.23 -32.11
N TRP A 172 6.45 -0.52 -31.03
CA TRP A 172 5.72 -1.79 -30.83
C TRP A 172 6.62 -3.03 -30.73
N GLY A 173 7.80 -2.89 -30.13
CA GLY A 173 8.74 -4.00 -29.91
C GLY A 173 9.58 -4.37 -31.14
N THR A 174 9.74 -3.45 -32.09
CA THR A 174 10.69 -3.60 -33.22
C THR A 174 12.06 -3.02 -32.88
N SER A 175 12.15 -2.16 -31.86
CA SER A 175 13.40 -1.60 -31.38
C SER A 175 14.21 -2.62 -30.58
N ARG A 176 15.53 -2.61 -30.78
CA ARG A 176 16.54 -3.38 -30.03
C ARG A 176 17.28 -2.57 -28.96
N PHE A 177 16.88 -1.31 -28.79
CA PHE A 177 17.47 -0.38 -27.81
C PHE A 177 16.90 -0.60 -26.42
#